data_AF-A0A139WYY3-F1
#
_entry.id   AF-A0A139WYY3-F1
#
_cell.length_a   1.000
_cell.length_b   1.000
_cell.length_c   1.000
_cell.angle_alpha   90.00
_cell.angle_beta   90.00
_cell.angle_gamma   90.00
#
_symmetry.space_group_name_H-M   'P 1'
#
loop_
_entity.id
_entity.type
_entity.pdbx_description
1 polymer ?
#
loop_
_entity_poly.entity_id
_entity_poly.type
_entity_poly.pdbx_seq_one_letter_code
_entity_poly.pdbx_strand_id
1 'polypeptide(L)'
;MQIDIIEDCKTFKKIRENWDFVYAADPQAQFFLSWVWLSGWLSVVNEQWFILAAKPDTHDSSYIAFFPLKIVLEQQDGGGFYTELYMAGNSIADYTGMICHPGYEEEVIPAFAAYIQQQLEWSNFNVQNILETDTRMSLFLRSFPGDSFEFSQHRIQNQGEDTDNYMAPYVSLADDWDEYLQNYLSSNTRQKIRRFLRKIENSDEFSITEVNADNLEAHIEILLRLWESTWREKKGDKCDVIMSVIRAILRHCFEHNCLYFPVLWQGETPLGAIANFLDVQQKSMLFVISGRDKTFNNPPPGLILHANAIRYAIQNGFKIYDFLRGNEEYKYSFGVKERRIQHIVVKYKNCQNRKWDVRTLPLAFHLTVQHHRANQLTKAEQGYRQILEVESNHSEALYGLGVLMRQKGEYQTAENLLKNLLQVQPNSIKALFSLGNLYQTQGLLSEAIETYNQVLALQPNAIAAYNNLGYALQQLGKWEDAIACYQKALELQPDCIEAEVNKANALHAQRKLSPDKQAHYAVLNNDLGNKCKQVGDFKTAIAYYQQSISMNPDLAEAQYNLEIVLLENSREVCT
;
A
#
# COMPACT_ATOMS: atom_id res chain seq x y z
N MET A 1 23.64 22.21 11.30
CA MET A 1 23.53 20.86 10.74
C MET A 1 22.53 20.90 9.61
N GLN A 2 22.98 20.58 8.40
CA GLN A 2 22.14 20.55 7.21
C GLN A 2 21.54 19.16 7.07
N ILE A 3 20.23 19.09 6.77
CA ILE A 3 19.51 17.84 6.52
C ILE A 3 19.04 17.84 5.07
N ASP A 4 19.57 16.91 4.29
CA ASP A 4 19.12 16.64 2.93
C ASP A 4 18.16 15.44 2.93
N ILE A 5 17.27 15.38 1.93
CA ILE A 5 16.28 14.30 1.77
C ILE A 5 16.66 13.43 0.59
N ILE A 6 16.73 12.12 0.83
CA ILE A 6 16.95 11.10 -0.21
C ILE A 6 15.68 10.27 -0.31
N GLU A 7 15.00 10.33 -1.45
CA GLU A 7 13.67 9.73 -1.66
C GLU A 7 13.59 8.82 -2.88
N ASP A 8 14.72 8.56 -3.54
CA ASP A 8 14.79 7.72 -4.72
C ASP A 8 15.99 6.76 -4.72
N CYS A 9 15.79 5.57 -5.28
CA CYS A 9 16.81 4.52 -5.33
C CYS A 9 18.08 4.94 -6.09
N LYS A 10 17.98 5.84 -7.08
CA LYS A 10 19.14 6.27 -7.88
C LYS A 10 20.05 7.16 -7.04
N THR A 11 19.50 8.09 -6.28
CA THR A 11 20.27 8.94 -5.36
C THR A 11 20.81 8.12 -4.18
N PHE A 12 20.01 7.21 -3.62
CA PHE A 12 20.47 6.32 -2.55
C PHE A 12 21.66 5.43 -2.98
N LYS A 13 21.66 4.94 -4.23
CA LYS A 13 22.81 4.20 -4.79
C LYS A 13 24.09 5.04 -4.88
N LYS A 14 23.99 6.34 -5.17
CA LYS A 14 25.17 7.22 -5.33
C LYS A 14 25.90 7.49 -4.02
N ILE A 15 25.21 7.43 -2.88
CA ILE A 15 25.80 7.75 -1.58
C ILE A 15 26.35 6.52 -0.84
N ARG A 16 26.41 5.35 -1.51
CA ARG A 16 26.82 4.09 -0.88
C ARG A 16 28.15 4.18 -0.15
N GLU A 17 29.18 4.74 -0.78
CA GLU A 17 30.51 4.84 -0.16
C GLU A 17 30.48 5.66 1.13
N ASN A 18 29.71 6.74 1.16
CA ASN A 18 29.53 7.55 2.36
C ASN A 18 28.67 6.83 3.41
N TRP A 19 27.64 6.08 3.00
CA TRP A 19 26.85 5.24 3.89
C TRP A 19 27.72 4.19 4.59
N ASP A 20 28.49 3.44 3.81
CA ASP A 20 29.38 2.38 4.31
C ASP A 20 30.45 2.96 5.25
N PHE A 21 30.94 4.18 4.98
CA PHE A 21 31.84 4.91 5.88
C PHE A 21 31.20 5.21 7.25
N VAL A 22 29.99 5.77 7.26
CA VAL A 22 29.27 6.07 8.52
C VAL A 22 28.91 4.79 9.26
N TYR A 23 28.42 3.78 8.54
CA TYR A 23 28.02 2.49 9.09
C TYR A 23 29.19 1.77 9.77
N ALA A 24 30.37 1.76 9.14
CA ALA A 24 31.56 1.11 9.68
C ALA A 24 32.09 1.81 10.94
N ALA A 25 31.89 3.12 11.05
CA ALA A 25 32.32 3.92 12.20
C ALA A 25 31.37 3.81 13.40
N ASP A 26 30.09 3.53 13.15
CA ASP A 26 29.04 3.54 14.17
C ASP A 26 29.05 2.24 15.01
N PRO A 27 29.31 2.32 16.33
CA PRO A 27 29.37 1.14 17.22
C PRO A 27 28.01 0.49 17.51
N GLN A 28 26.92 1.16 17.15
CA GLN A 28 25.53 0.68 17.31
C GLN A 28 24.85 0.42 15.97
N ALA A 29 25.58 0.49 14.85
CA ALA A 29 25.09 0.03 13.56
C ALA A 29 24.84 -1.49 13.57
N GLN A 30 23.87 -1.91 12.77
CA GLN A 30 23.40 -3.28 12.69
C GLN A 30 22.90 -3.57 11.26
N PHE A 31 22.90 -4.84 10.86
CA PHE A 31 22.74 -5.26 9.46
C PHE A 31 21.51 -4.68 8.73
N PHE A 32 20.37 -4.55 9.39
CA PHE A 32 19.14 -3.95 8.85
C PHE A 32 19.22 -2.42 8.65
N LEU A 33 20.33 -1.78 9.02
CA LEU A 33 20.69 -0.41 8.63
C LEU A 33 21.85 -0.38 7.62
N SER A 34 22.37 -1.55 7.22
CA SER A 34 23.39 -1.62 6.18
C SER A 34 22.81 -1.15 4.85
N TRP A 35 23.69 -0.63 3.99
CA TRP A 35 23.28 -0.26 2.64
C TRP A 35 22.71 -1.47 1.89
N VAL A 36 23.31 -2.65 2.06
CA VAL A 36 22.87 -3.91 1.41
C VAL A 36 21.42 -4.23 1.76
N TRP A 37 21.06 -4.20 3.05
CA TRP A 37 19.69 -4.45 3.46
C TRP A 37 18.73 -3.40 2.89
N LEU A 38 19.00 -2.12 3.13
CA LEU A 38 18.09 -1.04 2.75
C LEU A 38 17.93 -0.96 1.23
N SER A 39 19.01 -1.12 0.45
CA SER A 39 18.93 -1.04 -1.01
C SER A 39 18.11 -2.19 -1.60
N GLY A 40 18.23 -3.38 -1.02
CA GLY A 40 17.43 -4.54 -1.41
C GLY A 40 15.96 -4.33 -1.03
N TRP A 41 15.70 -4.01 0.24
CA TRP A 41 14.35 -3.80 0.78
C TRP A 41 13.59 -2.70 0.05
N LEU A 42 14.15 -1.49 -0.01
CA LEU A 42 13.49 -0.30 -0.57
C LEU A 42 13.26 -0.41 -2.08
N SER A 43 13.93 -1.34 -2.76
CA SER A 43 13.73 -1.60 -4.19
C SER A 43 12.54 -2.52 -4.49
N VAL A 44 12.08 -3.30 -3.51
CA VAL A 44 11.03 -4.32 -3.70
C VAL A 44 9.72 -3.99 -3.00
N VAL A 45 9.74 -3.07 -2.03
CA VAL A 45 8.52 -2.61 -1.36
C VAL A 45 7.91 -1.42 -2.07
N ASN A 46 6.58 -1.42 -2.18
CA ASN A 46 5.80 -0.28 -2.66
C ASN A 46 5.44 0.64 -1.49
N GLU A 47 6.46 1.16 -0.80
CA GLU A 47 6.31 2.07 0.35
C GLU A 47 6.86 3.45 0.00
N GLN A 48 6.24 4.50 0.53
CA GLN A 48 6.75 5.86 0.39
C GLN A 48 7.81 6.11 1.46
N TRP A 49 9.06 5.79 1.13
CA TRP A 49 10.21 5.97 2.00
C TRP A 49 11.00 7.22 1.65
N PHE A 50 11.75 7.72 2.62
CA PHE A 50 12.74 8.78 2.47
C PHE A 50 13.81 8.63 3.56
N ILE A 51 14.98 9.20 3.36
CA ILE A 51 16.09 9.17 4.33
C ILE A 51 16.46 10.61 4.65
N LEU A 52 16.52 10.94 5.94
CA LEU A 52 17.17 12.16 6.40
C LEU A 52 18.67 11.91 6.40
N ALA A 53 19.44 12.69 5.62
CA ALA A 53 20.89 12.61 5.56
C ALA A 53 21.49 13.89 6.13
N ALA A 54 22.26 13.78 7.21
CA ALA A 54 22.82 14.94 7.92
C ALA A 54 24.28 15.18 7.55
N LYS A 55 24.66 16.45 7.35
CA LYS A 55 26.04 16.89 7.14
C LYS A 55 26.30 18.23 7.84
N PRO A 56 27.55 18.52 8.26
CA PRO A 56 27.94 19.84 8.75
C PRO A 56 27.64 20.95 7.73
N ASP A 57 27.41 22.18 8.21
CA ASP A 57 26.95 23.34 7.39
C ASP A 57 28.05 23.92 6.46
N THR A 58 29.03 23.13 6.03
CA THR A 58 30.08 23.55 5.09
C THR A 58 29.87 22.89 3.73
N HIS A 59 30.13 23.64 2.65
CA HIS A 59 29.65 23.34 1.31
C HIS A 59 30.09 21.97 0.74
N ASP A 60 31.23 21.44 1.21
CA ASP A 60 31.85 20.18 0.73
C ASP A 60 31.85 19.04 1.78
N SER A 61 31.02 19.13 2.82
CA SER A 61 30.98 18.07 3.83
C SER A 61 30.29 16.80 3.36
N SER A 62 30.92 15.64 3.61
CA SER A 62 30.27 14.34 3.55
C SER A 62 29.16 14.22 4.59
N TYR A 63 28.17 13.37 4.32
CA TYR A 63 27.16 13.01 5.32
C TYR A 63 27.81 12.26 6.47
N ILE A 64 27.31 12.51 7.68
CA ILE A 64 27.80 11.91 8.92
C ILE A 64 26.69 11.17 9.67
N ALA A 65 25.44 11.20 9.21
CA ALA A 65 24.37 10.35 9.73
C ALA A 65 23.25 10.15 8.73
N PHE A 66 22.49 9.08 8.91
CA PHE A 66 21.34 8.74 8.09
C PHE A 66 20.19 8.16 8.92
N PHE A 67 18.97 8.64 8.67
CA PHE A 67 17.76 8.14 9.32
C PHE A 67 16.69 7.74 8.29
N PRO A 68 16.58 6.44 7.96
CA PRO A 68 15.54 5.91 7.09
C PRO A 68 14.14 5.99 7.70
N LEU A 69 13.20 6.60 6.99
CA LEU A 69 11.82 6.81 7.41
C LEU A 69 10.85 6.46 6.29
N LYS A 70 9.61 6.13 6.64
CA LYS A 70 8.53 5.91 5.69
C LYS A 70 7.23 6.49 6.18
N ILE A 71 6.39 6.83 5.21
CA ILE A 71 5.11 7.46 5.39
C ILE A 71 4.02 6.46 5.02
N VAL A 72 3.07 6.28 5.94
CA VAL A 72 1.92 5.40 5.72
C VAL A 72 0.67 6.26 5.75
N LEU A 73 -0.09 6.19 4.65
CA LEU A 73 -1.42 6.77 4.58
C LEU A 73 -2.40 5.84 5.28
N GLU A 74 -3.09 6.36 6.27
CA GLU A 74 -4.13 5.65 6.99
C GLU A 74 -5.48 6.35 6.78
N GLN A 75 -6.56 5.59 6.91
CA GLN A 75 -7.92 6.10 6.74
C GLN A 75 -8.78 5.78 7.96
N GLN A 76 -9.53 6.77 8.42
CA GLN A 76 -10.55 6.60 9.45
C GLN A 76 -11.81 5.93 8.89
N ASP A 77 -12.66 5.38 9.77
CA ASP A 77 -13.95 4.81 9.37
C ASP A 77 -14.84 5.81 8.62
N GLY A 78 -14.75 7.11 8.96
CA GLY A 78 -15.45 8.20 8.28
C GLY A 78 -14.85 8.61 6.93
N GLY A 79 -13.75 7.97 6.50
CA GLY A 79 -13.07 8.24 5.22
C GLY A 79 -11.96 9.28 5.27
N GLY A 80 -11.79 9.96 6.41
CA GLY A 80 -10.74 10.94 6.61
C GLY A 80 -9.35 10.31 6.62
N PHE A 81 -8.45 10.85 5.83
CA PHE A 81 -7.06 10.47 5.76
C PHE A 81 -6.23 11.13 6.85
N TYR A 82 -5.21 10.40 7.27
CA TYR A 82 -4.15 10.90 8.10
C TYR A 82 -2.88 10.11 7.84
N THR A 83 -1.77 10.60 8.36
CA THR A 83 -0.48 10.00 8.09
C THR A 83 0.18 9.49 9.36
N GLU A 84 0.75 8.31 9.27
CA GLU A 84 1.64 7.77 10.28
C GLU A 84 3.07 7.72 9.75
N LEU A 85 4.01 8.08 10.62
CA LEU A 85 5.43 7.99 10.35
C LEU A 85 5.96 6.67 10.95
N TYR A 86 6.85 6.02 10.23
CA TYR A 86 7.54 4.80 10.64
C TYR A 86 9.01 4.90 10.26
N MET A 87 9.85 4.06 10.85
CA MET A 87 11.20 3.84 10.35
C MET A 87 11.17 2.93 9.12
N ALA A 88 11.95 3.29 8.09
CA ALA A 88 12.02 2.50 6.85
C ALA A 88 12.93 1.28 7.00
N GLY A 89 12.87 0.39 6.00
CA GLY A 89 13.59 -0.89 6.05
C GLY A 89 12.88 -1.97 6.87
N ASN A 90 11.62 -1.71 7.29
CA ASN A 90 10.89 -2.56 8.22
C ASN A 90 9.62 -3.18 7.62
N SER A 91 9.57 -4.52 7.65
CA SER A 91 8.36 -5.32 7.89
C SER A 91 8.73 -6.70 8.48
N ILE A 92 9.94 -7.18 8.16
CA ILE A 92 10.57 -8.37 8.75
C ILE A 92 11.87 -8.06 9.50
N ALA A 93 12.42 -6.84 9.39
CA ALA A 93 13.62 -6.43 10.12
C ALA A 93 13.35 -6.39 11.63
N ASP A 94 14.26 -6.96 12.40
CA ASP A 94 14.17 -7.04 13.85
C ASP A 94 14.74 -5.81 14.56
N TYR A 95 15.60 -5.07 13.86
CA TYR A 95 16.23 -3.86 14.36
C TYR A 95 16.09 -2.74 13.32
N THR A 96 15.72 -1.54 13.76
CA THR A 96 15.64 -0.34 12.91
C THR A 96 16.18 0.87 13.67
N GLY A 97 16.29 2.02 13.03
CA GLY A 97 16.85 3.22 13.65
C GLY A 97 17.56 4.11 12.66
N MET A 98 18.69 4.66 13.10
CA MET A 98 19.58 5.53 12.33
C MET A 98 21.02 5.05 12.47
N ILE A 99 21.91 5.53 11.61
CA ILE A 99 23.36 5.45 11.81
C ILE A 99 23.94 6.86 11.95
N CYS A 100 24.95 7.00 12.78
CA CYS A 100 25.61 8.27 13.09
C CYS A 100 27.11 8.04 13.30
N HIS A 101 27.93 8.87 12.69
CA HIS A 101 29.36 8.87 12.91
C HIS A 101 29.63 9.29 14.37
N PRO A 102 30.51 8.57 15.11
CA PRO A 102 30.83 8.90 16.49
C PRO A 102 31.29 10.35 16.66
N GLY A 103 30.80 10.99 17.71
CA GLY A 103 31.11 12.38 18.08
C GLY A 103 30.12 13.42 17.57
N TYR A 104 29.17 13.04 16.71
CA TYR A 104 28.16 13.95 16.13
C TYR A 104 26.74 13.73 16.69
N GLU A 105 26.53 12.74 17.56
CA GLU A 105 25.22 12.32 18.04
C GLU A 105 24.43 13.48 18.67
N GLU A 106 25.07 14.27 19.53
CA GLU A 106 24.47 15.40 20.25
C GLU A 106 24.07 16.58 19.33
N GLU A 107 24.64 16.67 18.13
CA GLU A 107 24.27 17.69 17.14
C GLU A 107 23.21 17.18 16.17
N VAL A 108 23.38 15.95 15.68
CA VAL A 108 22.59 15.41 14.58
C VAL A 108 21.24 14.89 15.03
N ILE A 109 21.21 14.16 16.13
CA ILE A 109 20.00 13.47 16.57
C ILE A 109 18.91 14.48 16.96
N PRO A 110 19.23 15.56 17.70
CA PRO A 110 18.26 16.65 17.91
C PRO A 110 17.87 17.34 16.61
N ALA A 111 18.77 17.48 15.63
CA ALA A 111 18.44 18.07 14.33
C ALA A 111 17.45 17.20 13.55
N PHE A 112 17.61 15.87 13.52
CA PHE A 112 16.62 14.96 12.94
C PHE A 112 15.27 15.06 13.64
N ALA A 113 15.26 15.09 14.98
CA ALA A 113 14.02 15.27 15.74
C ALA A 113 13.34 16.60 15.43
N ALA A 114 14.10 17.70 15.36
CA ALA A 114 13.58 19.02 15.00
C ALA A 114 13.01 19.03 13.57
N TYR A 115 13.68 18.40 12.60
CA TYR A 115 13.18 18.27 11.24
C TYR A 115 11.84 17.53 11.20
N ILE A 116 11.73 16.40 11.90
CA ILE A 116 10.48 15.62 11.98
C ILE A 116 9.35 16.42 12.63
N GLN A 117 9.65 17.24 13.64
CA GLN A 117 8.65 18.07 14.32
C GLN A 117 8.20 19.27 13.49
N GLN A 118 9.10 19.87 12.70
CA GLN A 118 8.87 21.16 12.05
C GLN A 118 8.53 21.07 10.56
N GLN A 119 9.01 20.05 9.87
CA GLN A 119 8.94 19.94 8.41
C GLN A 119 8.02 18.82 7.92
N LEU A 120 7.54 17.95 8.84
CA LEU A 120 6.70 16.81 8.49
C LEU A 120 5.32 16.89 9.15
N GLU A 121 4.30 16.45 8.41
CA GLU A 121 2.93 16.38 8.89
C GLU A 121 2.55 14.92 9.18
N TRP A 122 2.48 14.57 10.47
CA TRP A 122 2.19 13.20 10.91
C TRP A 122 1.36 13.19 12.18
N SER A 123 0.55 12.15 12.36
CA SER A 123 -0.32 11.97 13.52
C SER A 123 0.34 11.15 14.62
N ASN A 124 0.93 10.03 14.23
CA ASN A 124 1.68 9.13 15.11
C ASN A 124 3.05 8.88 14.49
N PHE A 125 4.11 8.89 15.31
CA PHE A 125 5.40 8.36 14.92
C PHE A 125 5.66 7.04 15.64
N ASN A 126 5.59 5.96 14.88
CA ASN A 126 5.84 4.60 15.31
C ASN A 126 7.34 4.29 15.27
N VAL A 127 8.00 4.46 16.42
CA VAL A 127 9.41 4.11 16.66
C VAL A 127 9.47 2.67 17.14
N GLN A 128 9.58 1.72 16.20
CA GLN A 128 9.50 0.28 16.47
C GLN A 128 10.86 -0.42 16.31
N ASN A 129 11.00 -1.65 16.80
CA ASN A 129 12.20 -2.46 16.57
C ASN A 129 13.51 -1.75 16.99
N ILE A 130 13.51 -0.99 18.08
CA ILE A 130 14.72 -0.39 18.64
C ILE A 130 15.24 -1.24 19.80
N LEU A 131 16.55 -1.40 19.93
CA LEU A 131 17.14 -2.03 21.12
C LEU A 131 17.01 -1.08 22.33
N GLU A 132 16.67 -1.61 23.51
CA GLU A 132 16.59 -0.78 24.73
C GLU A 132 17.91 -0.08 25.08
N THR A 133 19.01 -0.66 24.65
CA THR A 133 20.36 -0.14 24.87
C THR A 133 20.79 0.88 23.81
N ASP A 134 19.96 1.18 22.81
CA ASP A 134 20.30 2.14 21.76
C ASP A 134 20.30 3.57 22.33
N THR A 135 21.49 4.13 22.51
CA THR A 135 21.65 5.47 23.09
C THR A 135 21.25 6.56 22.12
N ARG A 136 21.36 6.33 20.80
CA ARG A 136 20.94 7.29 19.77
C ARG A 136 19.43 7.44 19.81
N MET A 137 18.71 6.32 19.90
CA MET A 137 17.25 6.36 19.99
C MET A 137 16.74 6.90 21.31
N SER A 138 17.46 6.66 22.40
CA SER A 138 17.21 7.33 23.67
C SER A 138 17.35 8.84 23.57
N LEU A 139 18.41 9.35 22.91
CA LEU A 139 18.63 10.78 22.68
C LEU A 139 17.55 11.39 21.76
N PHE A 140 17.18 10.66 20.71
CA PHE A 140 16.14 11.04 19.77
C PHE A 140 14.80 11.25 20.48
N LEU A 141 14.36 10.28 21.29
CA LEU A 141 13.09 10.38 22.02
C LEU A 141 13.09 11.51 23.06
N ARG A 142 14.24 11.78 23.70
CA ARG A 142 14.39 12.93 24.61
C ARG A 142 14.26 14.29 23.92
N SER A 143 14.45 14.33 22.60
CA SER A 143 14.31 15.55 21.80
C SER A 143 12.85 15.92 21.50
N PHE A 144 11.88 15.14 22.00
CA PHE A 144 10.44 15.44 21.95
C PHE A 144 9.97 15.92 23.34
N PRO A 145 9.69 17.23 23.52
CA PRO A 145 9.33 17.79 24.81
C PRO A 145 8.03 17.19 25.37
N GLY A 146 8.06 16.73 26.62
CA GLY A 146 6.91 16.10 27.28
C GLY A 146 5.69 17.02 27.45
N ASP A 147 5.83 18.34 27.32
CA ASP A 147 4.70 19.27 27.34
C ASP A 147 3.90 19.26 26.03
N SER A 148 4.54 18.88 24.92
CA SER A 148 3.94 18.83 23.58
C SER A 148 3.65 17.40 23.11
N PHE A 149 4.39 16.42 23.64
CA PHE A 149 4.31 15.04 23.18
C PHE A 149 3.99 14.05 24.32
N GLU A 150 3.32 12.97 23.96
CA GLU A 150 3.12 11.80 24.81
C GLU A 150 3.71 10.55 24.15
N PHE A 151 4.08 9.58 24.97
CA PHE A 151 4.70 8.33 24.55
C PHE A 151 3.86 7.17 25.07
N SER A 152 3.51 6.25 24.18
CA SER A 152 2.87 4.99 24.55
C SER A 152 3.71 3.82 24.09
N GLN A 153 4.01 2.89 25.02
CA GLN A 153 4.67 1.64 24.68
C GLN A 153 3.60 0.64 24.22
N HIS A 154 3.69 0.20 22.96
CA HIS A 154 2.81 -0.84 22.46
C HIS A 154 3.49 -2.20 22.66
N ARG A 155 2.85 -3.08 23.43
CA ARG A 155 3.18 -4.50 23.44
C ARG A 155 2.14 -5.25 22.62
N ILE A 156 2.54 -5.69 21.44
CA ILE A 156 1.76 -6.62 20.63
C ILE A 156 1.99 -8.01 21.23
N GLN A 157 1.17 -8.40 22.19
CA GLN A 157 1.12 -9.80 22.62
C GLN A 157 0.21 -10.55 21.63
N ASN A 158 0.79 -11.42 20.82
CA ASN A 158 0.00 -12.28 19.93
C ASN A 158 -0.85 -13.20 20.83
N GLN A 159 -2.18 -13.04 20.77
CA GLN A 159 -3.09 -13.87 21.56
C GLN A 159 -2.86 -15.35 21.23
N GLY A 160 -2.50 -16.15 22.24
CA GLY A 160 -2.29 -17.60 22.09
C GLY A 160 -0.87 -18.04 21.71
N GLU A 161 0.12 -17.14 21.72
CA GLU A 161 1.54 -17.50 21.54
C GLU A 161 2.33 -17.28 22.84
N ASP A 162 3.09 -18.30 23.25
CA ASP A 162 4.05 -18.19 24.37
C ASP A 162 5.34 -17.44 23.97
N THR A 163 5.50 -17.09 22.69
CA THR A 163 6.68 -16.41 22.18
C THR A 163 6.63 -14.89 22.41
N ASP A 164 7.58 -14.37 23.19
CA ASP A 164 7.81 -12.95 23.38
C ASP A 164 8.72 -12.39 22.27
N ASN A 165 8.10 -11.70 21.31
CA ASN A 165 8.79 -11.04 20.18
C ASN A 165 9.52 -9.74 20.57
N TYR A 166 9.51 -9.34 21.83
CA TYR A 166 10.34 -8.24 22.34
C TYR A 166 11.69 -8.75 22.90
N MET A 167 11.86 -10.06 23.01
CA MET A 167 13.13 -10.67 23.38
C MET A 167 13.91 -11.02 22.11
N ALA A 168 15.20 -10.67 22.08
CA ALA A 168 16.11 -11.01 20.99
C ALA A 168 17.30 -11.80 21.55
N PRO A 169 17.26 -13.14 21.51
CA PRO A 169 18.37 -13.98 21.95
C PRO A 169 19.58 -13.91 21.02
N TYR A 170 20.78 -13.87 21.58
CA TYR A 170 22.03 -13.86 20.81
C TYR A 170 23.16 -14.57 21.55
N VAL A 171 24.17 -15.04 20.83
CA VAL A 171 25.36 -15.67 21.40
C VAL A 171 26.56 -14.74 21.19
N SER A 172 27.33 -14.50 22.26
CA SER A 172 28.69 -13.96 22.13
C SER A 172 29.62 -15.12 21.81
N LEU A 173 30.19 -15.13 20.61
CA LEU A 173 30.97 -16.27 20.10
C LEU A 173 32.38 -16.29 20.71
N ALA A 174 32.85 -17.49 21.05
CA ALA A 174 34.25 -17.73 21.41
C ALA A 174 35.15 -17.64 20.16
N ASP A 175 36.46 -17.59 20.38
CA ASP A 175 37.43 -17.60 19.28
C ASP A 175 37.65 -19.01 18.70
N ASP A 176 37.29 -20.05 19.47
CA ASP A 176 37.43 -21.45 19.09
C ASP A 176 36.12 -22.24 19.26
N TRP A 177 35.93 -23.23 18.38
CA TRP A 177 34.73 -24.06 18.36
C TRP A 177 34.63 -24.99 19.57
N ASP A 178 35.72 -25.61 19.99
CA ASP A 178 35.73 -26.49 21.15
C ASP A 178 35.56 -25.70 22.45
N GLU A 179 36.13 -24.48 22.53
CA GLU A 179 35.86 -23.54 23.62
C GLU A 179 34.38 -23.19 23.71
N TYR A 180 33.74 -22.84 22.59
CA TYR A 180 32.31 -22.56 22.55
C TYR A 180 31.50 -23.75 23.06
N LEU A 181 31.76 -24.95 22.53
CA LEU A 181 31.09 -26.17 22.95
C LEU A 181 31.25 -26.47 24.45
N GLN A 182 32.42 -26.17 25.01
CA GLN A 182 32.76 -26.46 26.40
C GLN A 182 32.15 -25.48 27.39
N ASN A 183 32.16 -24.19 27.05
CA ASN A 183 31.89 -23.10 28.00
C ASN A 183 30.48 -22.52 27.86
N TYR A 184 29.84 -22.64 26.69
CA TYR A 184 28.54 -22.03 26.42
C TYR A 184 27.39 -23.03 26.43
N LEU A 185 27.66 -24.31 26.18
CA LEU A 185 26.63 -25.34 26.02
C LEU A 185 26.57 -26.29 27.21
N SER A 186 25.36 -26.80 27.49
CA SER A 186 25.19 -27.90 28.44
C SER A 186 25.91 -29.16 27.96
N SER A 187 26.34 -30.01 28.90
CA SER A 187 27.00 -31.29 28.56
C SER A 187 26.17 -32.15 27.61
N ASN A 188 24.84 -32.18 27.79
CA ASN A 188 23.91 -32.91 26.94
C ASN A 188 23.85 -32.34 25.52
N THR A 189 23.68 -31.02 25.38
CA THR A 189 23.63 -30.37 24.06
C THR A 189 24.94 -30.55 23.31
N ARG A 190 26.07 -30.34 23.98
CA ARG A 190 27.42 -30.57 23.42
C ARG A 190 27.59 -31.99 22.89
N GLN A 191 27.20 -33.01 23.66
CA GLN A 191 27.29 -34.41 23.24
C GLN A 191 26.41 -34.70 22.01
N LYS A 192 25.18 -34.16 21.99
CA LYS A 192 24.27 -34.29 20.82
C LYS A 192 24.86 -33.65 19.57
N ILE A 193 25.32 -32.41 19.66
CA ILE A 193 25.93 -31.68 18.53
C ILE A 193 27.14 -32.44 17.98
N ARG A 194 28.09 -32.83 18.85
CA ARG A 194 29.28 -33.59 18.44
C ARG A 194 28.90 -34.91 17.75
N ARG A 195 27.94 -35.65 18.31
CA ARG A 195 27.49 -36.92 17.74
C ARG A 195 26.89 -36.75 16.35
N PHE A 196 26.02 -35.75 16.17
CA PHE A 196 25.29 -35.59 14.92
C PHE A 196 26.10 -34.90 13.83
N LEU A 197 26.94 -33.90 14.15
CA LEU A 197 27.88 -33.34 13.18
C LEU A 197 28.82 -34.43 12.67
N ARG A 198 29.37 -35.26 13.56
CA ARG A 198 30.20 -36.41 13.17
C ARG A 198 29.44 -37.41 12.30
N LYS A 199 28.15 -37.64 12.58
CA LYS A 199 27.30 -38.51 11.74
C LYS A 199 27.20 -37.94 10.33
N ILE A 200 26.97 -36.64 10.19
CA ILE A 200 26.78 -36.00 8.89
C ILE A 200 28.10 -35.94 8.12
N GLU A 201 29.20 -35.64 8.79
CA GLU A 201 30.53 -35.52 8.14
C GLU A 201 31.10 -36.85 7.67
N ASN A 202 30.72 -37.96 8.32
CA ASN A 202 31.28 -39.29 8.05
C ASN A 202 30.26 -40.25 7.40
N SER A 203 29.15 -39.75 6.87
CA SER A 203 28.09 -40.58 6.29
C SER A 203 27.84 -40.21 4.84
N ASP A 204 27.64 -41.24 4.00
CA ASP A 204 27.13 -41.06 2.64
C ASP A 204 25.60 -40.79 2.61
N GLU A 205 24.93 -40.91 3.75
CA GLU A 205 23.47 -40.73 3.88
C GLU A 205 23.09 -39.27 4.02
N PHE A 206 23.88 -38.46 4.72
CA PHE A 206 23.55 -37.06 5.03
C PHE A 206 24.62 -36.12 4.51
N SER A 207 24.21 -34.95 4.05
CA SER A 207 25.14 -33.90 3.63
C SER A 207 24.60 -32.52 3.97
N ILE A 208 25.50 -31.53 4.07
CA ILE A 208 25.15 -30.12 4.13
C ILE A 208 25.76 -29.46 2.90
N THR A 209 24.93 -28.81 2.09
CA THR A 209 25.40 -28.02 0.94
C THR A 209 25.32 -26.54 1.28
N GLU A 210 26.30 -25.79 0.79
CA GLU A 210 26.31 -24.33 0.82
C GLU A 210 25.80 -23.78 -0.51
N VAL A 211 25.19 -22.59 -0.44
CA VAL A 211 24.70 -21.87 -1.61
C VAL A 211 25.86 -21.33 -2.44
N ASN A 212 25.73 -21.40 -3.76
CA ASN A 212 26.58 -20.79 -4.76
C ASN A 212 25.71 -20.33 -5.96
N ALA A 213 26.34 -19.75 -6.98
CA ALA A 213 25.62 -19.19 -8.12
C ALA A 213 24.78 -20.23 -8.90
N ASP A 214 25.21 -21.50 -8.91
CA ASP A 214 24.55 -22.57 -9.68
C ASP A 214 23.34 -23.15 -8.96
N ASN A 215 23.33 -23.11 -7.61
CA ASN A 215 22.29 -23.74 -6.80
C ASN A 215 21.41 -22.77 -5.99
N LEU A 216 21.68 -21.45 -6.04
CA LEU A 216 20.98 -20.43 -5.25
C LEU A 216 19.46 -20.53 -5.38
N GLU A 217 18.94 -20.55 -6.61
CA GLU A 217 17.50 -20.56 -6.85
C GLU A 217 16.84 -21.83 -6.32
N ALA A 218 17.46 -22.98 -6.57
CA ALA A 218 16.96 -24.26 -6.07
C ALA A 218 16.92 -24.29 -4.54
N HIS A 219 17.94 -23.75 -3.88
CA HIS A 219 17.99 -23.68 -2.41
C HIS A 219 16.94 -22.71 -1.85
N ILE A 220 16.73 -21.55 -2.48
CA ILE A 220 15.65 -20.62 -2.07
C ILE A 220 14.29 -21.31 -2.20
N GLU A 221 14.01 -22.03 -3.30
CA GLU A 221 12.76 -22.78 -3.45
C GLU A 221 12.58 -23.83 -2.35
N ILE A 222 13.64 -24.57 -2.02
CA ILE A 222 13.63 -25.57 -0.94
C ILE A 222 13.23 -24.92 0.39
N LEU A 223 13.92 -23.84 0.76
CA LEU A 223 13.63 -23.12 2.00
C LEU A 223 12.19 -22.60 2.03
N LEU A 224 11.75 -21.94 0.96
CA LEU A 224 10.43 -21.33 0.91
C LEU A 224 9.31 -22.37 0.90
N ARG A 225 9.49 -23.52 0.22
CA ARG A 225 8.55 -24.65 0.27
C ARG A 225 8.45 -25.24 1.68
N LEU A 226 9.58 -25.45 2.35
CA LEU A 226 9.61 -25.99 3.71
C LEU A 226 9.04 -24.98 4.73
N TRP A 227 9.25 -23.68 4.51
CA TRP A 227 8.67 -22.62 5.32
C TRP A 227 7.16 -22.52 5.08
N GLU A 228 6.72 -22.54 3.83
CA GLU A 228 5.31 -22.50 3.44
C GLU A 228 4.51 -23.63 4.09
N SER A 229 5.00 -24.88 4.04
CA SER A 229 4.34 -26.02 4.68
C SER A 229 4.15 -25.84 6.19
N THR A 230 4.92 -24.94 6.80
CA THR A 230 4.81 -24.57 8.20
C THR A 230 3.79 -23.47 8.46
N TRP A 231 3.68 -22.49 7.56
CA TRP A 231 3.01 -21.21 7.83
C TRP A 231 1.76 -20.94 7.00
N ARG A 232 1.53 -21.67 5.89
CA ARG A 232 0.42 -21.43 4.96
C ARG A 232 -0.95 -21.42 5.63
N GLU A 233 -1.23 -22.43 6.47
CA GLU A 233 -2.49 -22.54 7.22
C GLU A 233 -2.77 -21.31 8.10
N LYS A 234 -1.71 -20.74 8.67
CA LYS A 234 -1.81 -19.59 9.58
C LYS A 234 -1.82 -18.24 8.85
N LYS A 235 -1.07 -18.11 7.76
CA LYS A 235 -0.82 -16.83 7.09
C LYS A 235 -1.69 -16.60 5.84
N GLY A 236 -2.33 -17.63 5.30
CA GLY A 236 -3.20 -17.53 4.12
C GLY A 236 -2.49 -16.84 2.96
N ASP A 237 -3.19 -15.94 2.28
CA ASP A 237 -2.71 -15.22 1.09
C ASP A 237 -1.49 -14.32 1.37
N LYS A 238 -1.28 -13.88 2.63
CA LYS A 238 -0.10 -13.08 2.99
C LYS A 238 1.21 -13.85 2.81
N CYS A 239 1.14 -15.18 2.81
CA CYS A 239 2.29 -16.05 2.69
C CYS A 239 2.99 -15.87 1.32
N ASP A 240 2.24 -15.64 0.23
CA ASP A 240 2.82 -15.42 -1.11
C ASP A 240 3.58 -14.10 -1.22
N VAL A 241 3.01 -13.03 -0.65
CA VAL A 241 3.66 -11.72 -0.58
C VAL A 241 4.97 -11.82 0.21
N ILE A 242 4.94 -12.48 1.37
CA ILE A 242 6.13 -12.67 2.21
C ILE A 242 7.21 -13.47 1.46
N MET A 243 6.84 -14.58 0.83
CA MET A 243 7.78 -15.43 0.08
C MET A 243 8.43 -14.68 -1.09
N SER A 244 7.65 -13.86 -1.82
CA SER A 244 8.17 -13.03 -2.91
C SER A 244 9.23 -12.05 -2.43
N VAL A 245 8.96 -11.35 -1.32
CA VAL A 245 9.89 -10.39 -0.72
C VAL A 245 11.15 -11.10 -0.19
N ILE A 246 11.00 -12.21 0.54
CA ILE A 246 12.15 -12.97 1.07
C ILE A 246 13.04 -13.47 -0.07
N ARG A 247 12.46 -14.00 -1.15
CA ARG A 247 13.20 -14.44 -2.33
C ARG A 247 14.09 -13.34 -2.89
N ALA A 248 13.52 -12.15 -3.09
CA ALA A 248 14.26 -11.02 -3.64
C ALA A 248 15.41 -10.58 -2.71
N ILE A 249 15.17 -10.56 -1.40
CA ILE A 249 16.18 -10.17 -0.42
C ILE A 249 17.30 -11.19 -0.31
N LEU A 250 16.98 -12.49 -0.33
CA LEU A 250 18.01 -13.55 -0.30
C LEU A 250 18.92 -13.46 -1.53
N ARG A 251 18.35 -13.24 -2.72
CA ARG A 251 19.14 -12.99 -3.95
C ARG A 251 20.04 -11.77 -3.80
N HIS A 252 19.47 -10.65 -3.36
CA HIS A 252 20.21 -9.40 -3.16
C HIS A 252 21.36 -9.56 -2.15
N CYS A 253 21.12 -10.23 -1.02
CA CYS A 253 22.16 -10.49 -0.04
C CYS A 253 23.24 -11.44 -0.59
N PHE A 254 22.87 -12.43 -1.40
CA PHE A 254 23.84 -13.31 -2.07
C PHE A 254 24.74 -12.53 -3.04
N GLU A 255 24.16 -11.67 -3.89
CA GLU A 255 24.90 -10.82 -4.83
C GLU A 255 25.92 -9.90 -4.12
N HIS A 256 25.65 -9.56 -2.86
CA HIS A 256 26.52 -8.73 -2.03
C HIS A 256 27.44 -9.52 -1.09
N ASN A 257 27.51 -10.85 -1.20
CA ASN A 257 28.28 -11.73 -0.32
C ASN A 257 27.89 -11.61 1.18
N CYS A 258 26.62 -11.29 1.43
CA CYS A 258 26.04 -11.11 2.75
C CYS A 258 25.10 -12.27 3.15
N LEU A 259 25.22 -13.44 2.53
CA LEU A 259 24.35 -14.59 2.77
C LEU A 259 25.14 -15.87 3.07
N TYR A 260 24.83 -16.52 4.19
CA TYR A 260 25.21 -17.90 4.48
C TYR A 260 23.97 -18.77 4.61
N PHE A 261 23.87 -19.77 3.74
CA PHE A 261 22.62 -20.51 3.53
C PHE A 261 22.88 -22.02 3.38
N PRO A 262 23.03 -22.75 4.50
CA PRO A 262 23.19 -24.19 4.49
C PRO A 262 21.85 -24.92 4.32
N VAL A 263 21.87 -25.99 3.53
CA VAL A 263 20.76 -26.95 3.36
C VAL A 263 21.22 -28.32 3.82
N LEU A 264 20.45 -28.96 4.71
CA LEU A 264 20.68 -30.33 5.17
C LEU A 264 19.90 -31.30 4.29
N TRP A 265 20.56 -32.37 3.86
CA TRP A 265 20.01 -33.40 2.98
C TRP A 265 20.09 -34.79 3.60
N GLN A 266 19.20 -35.67 3.14
CA GLN A 266 19.31 -37.12 3.24
C GLN A 266 19.23 -37.71 1.83
N GLY A 267 20.35 -38.15 1.28
CA GLY A 267 20.49 -38.37 -0.16
C GLY A 267 20.07 -37.12 -0.94
N GLU A 268 19.12 -37.27 -1.86
CA GLU A 268 18.56 -36.17 -2.68
C GLU A 268 17.40 -35.42 -1.99
N THR A 269 17.02 -35.79 -0.77
CA THR A 269 15.85 -35.21 -0.08
C THR A 269 16.30 -34.09 0.85
N PRO A 270 15.86 -32.83 0.64
CA PRO A 270 16.19 -31.74 1.55
C PRO A 270 15.33 -31.82 2.82
N LEU A 271 15.99 -31.86 3.97
CA LEU A 271 15.38 -32.01 5.29
C LEU A 271 15.16 -30.68 6.01
N GLY A 272 15.99 -29.69 5.71
CA GLY A 272 15.90 -28.38 6.33
C GLY A 272 16.90 -27.40 5.77
N ALA A 273 16.59 -26.12 5.91
CA ALA A 273 17.45 -25.05 5.46
C ALA A 273 17.29 -23.82 6.37
N ILE A 274 18.38 -23.09 6.58
CA ILE A 274 18.36 -21.81 7.30
C ILE A 274 19.10 -20.76 6.49
N ALA A 275 18.59 -19.54 6.42
CA ALA A 275 19.30 -18.41 5.84
C ALA A 275 19.81 -17.49 6.95
N ASN A 276 21.08 -17.11 6.85
CA ASN A 276 21.73 -16.21 7.77
C ASN A 276 22.33 -15.03 7.01
N PHE A 277 22.11 -13.81 7.49
CA PHE A 277 22.79 -12.64 6.95
C PHE A 277 24.16 -12.46 7.60
N LEU A 278 25.12 -12.04 6.80
CA LEU A 278 26.51 -11.80 7.23
C LEU A 278 26.77 -10.31 7.29
N ASP A 279 26.99 -9.80 8.50
CA ASP A 279 27.52 -8.46 8.72
C ASP A 279 29.02 -8.57 9.01
N VAL A 280 29.81 -8.51 7.95
CA VAL A 280 31.28 -8.63 8.03
C VAL A 280 31.88 -7.43 8.78
N GLN A 281 31.27 -6.25 8.69
CA GLN A 281 31.79 -5.03 9.32
C GLN A 281 31.58 -5.08 10.83
N GLN A 282 30.37 -5.40 11.29
CA GLN A 282 30.05 -5.51 12.72
C GLN A 282 30.40 -6.89 13.30
N LYS A 283 30.97 -7.79 12.48
CA LYS A 283 31.29 -9.18 12.83
C LYS A 283 30.12 -9.91 13.47
N SER A 284 28.92 -9.73 12.92
CA SER A 284 27.71 -10.43 13.37
C SER A 284 27.10 -11.28 12.26
N MET A 285 26.50 -12.39 12.67
CA MET A 285 25.77 -13.31 11.79
C MET A 285 24.35 -13.44 12.32
N LEU A 286 23.35 -13.17 11.49
CA LEU A 286 21.96 -13.03 11.91
C LEU A 286 21.12 -14.14 11.33
N PHE A 287 20.42 -14.92 12.15
CA PHE A 287 19.51 -15.98 11.72
C PHE A 287 18.15 -15.40 11.33
N VAL A 288 17.82 -15.42 10.02
CA VAL A 288 16.68 -14.67 9.47
C VAL A 288 15.44 -15.55 9.30
N ILE A 289 15.63 -16.74 8.74
CA ILE A 289 14.52 -17.62 8.39
C ILE A 289 14.99 -19.07 8.33
N SER A 290 14.09 -19.98 8.72
CA SER A 290 14.26 -21.43 8.61
C SER A 290 13.05 -22.10 8.00
N GLY A 291 13.27 -23.18 7.25
CA GLY A 291 12.27 -24.15 6.86
C GLY A 291 12.78 -25.56 7.17
N ARG A 292 11.90 -26.47 7.62
CA ARG A 292 12.25 -27.87 7.86
C ARG A 292 11.14 -28.82 7.50
N ASP A 293 11.49 -30.05 7.19
CA ASP A 293 10.53 -31.15 7.16
C ASP A 293 10.07 -31.43 8.59
N LYS A 294 8.76 -31.31 8.84
CA LYS A 294 8.16 -31.56 10.16
C LYS A 294 8.06 -33.05 10.49
N THR A 295 8.11 -33.92 9.49
CA THR A 295 8.03 -35.37 9.65
C THR A 295 9.36 -35.99 10.05
N PHE A 296 10.47 -35.28 9.81
CA PHE A 296 11.82 -35.74 10.10
C PHE A 296 12.40 -35.12 11.38
N ASN A 297 12.88 -35.96 12.30
CA ASN A 297 13.36 -35.51 13.61
C ASN A 297 14.75 -36.04 14.03
N ASN A 298 15.44 -36.84 13.20
CA ASN A 298 16.72 -37.43 13.59
C ASN A 298 17.70 -37.67 12.42
N PRO A 299 18.79 -36.89 12.28
CA PRO A 299 19.20 -35.82 13.20
C PRO A 299 18.25 -34.61 13.15
N PRO A 300 18.02 -33.88 14.26
CA PRO A 300 17.09 -32.75 14.25
C PRO A 300 17.60 -31.61 13.35
N PRO A 301 16.93 -31.27 12.21
CA PRO A 301 17.50 -30.36 11.22
C PRO A 301 17.88 -28.98 11.79
N GLY A 302 17.00 -28.40 12.61
CA GLY A 302 17.24 -27.10 13.24
C GLY A 302 18.48 -27.09 14.14
N LEU A 303 18.65 -28.10 15.01
CA LEU A 303 19.80 -28.18 15.91
C LEU A 303 21.12 -28.23 15.12
N ILE A 304 21.14 -29.02 14.04
CA ILE A 304 22.33 -29.23 13.22
C ILE A 304 22.67 -27.99 12.41
N LEU A 305 21.68 -27.41 11.74
CA LEU A 305 21.91 -26.26 10.87
C LEU A 305 22.40 -25.05 11.68
N HIS A 306 21.81 -24.80 12.85
CA HIS A 306 22.33 -23.75 13.75
C HIS A 306 23.73 -24.08 14.28
N ALA A 307 24.01 -25.33 14.71
CA ALA A 307 25.34 -25.70 15.15
C ALA A 307 26.39 -25.53 14.04
N ASN A 308 26.04 -25.90 12.80
CA ASN A 308 26.90 -25.71 11.63
C ASN A 308 27.12 -24.22 11.33
N ALA A 309 26.07 -23.41 11.37
CA ALA A 309 26.17 -21.96 11.14
C ALA A 309 26.99 -21.26 12.23
N ILE A 310 26.82 -21.62 13.50
CA ILE A 310 27.63 -21.07 14.61
C ILE A 310 29.09 -21.48 14.47
N ARG A 311 29.37 -22.74 14.09
CA ARG A 311 30.73 -23.19 13.80
C ARG A 311 31.36 -22.40 12.65
N TYR A 312 30.62 -22.20 11.56
CA TYR A 312 31.03 -21.36 10.45
C TYR A 312 31.34 -19.93 10.91
N ALA A 313 30.46 -19.34 11.74
CA ALA A 313 30.63 -17.99 12.28
C ALA A 313 31.95 -17.86 13.04
N ILE A 314 32.23 -18.78 13.97
CA ILE A 314 33.47 -18.81 14.75
C ILE A 314 34.70 -18.94 13.84
N GLN A 315 34.67 -19.91 12.91
CA GLN A 315 35.78 -20.16 11.98
C GLN A 315 36.08 -18.97 11.06
N ASN A 316 35.08 -18.15 10.76
CA ASN A 316 35.21 -16.95 9.95
C ASN A 316 35.35 -15.67 10.78
N GLY A 317 35.60 -15.79 12.09
CA GLY A 317 35.94 -14.67 12.97
C GLY A 317 34.78 -13.74 13.33
N PHE A 318 33.53 -14.16 13.10
CA PHE A 318 32.35 -13.47 13.63
C PHE A 318 32.33 -13.57 15.17
N LYS A 319 31.80 -12.53 15.81
CA LYS A 319 31.76 -12.40 17.28
C LYS A 319 30.36 -12.54 17.85
N ILE A 320 29.33 -12.41 17.02
CA ILE A 320 27.94 -12.52 17.44
C ILE A 320 27.20 -13.46 16.48
N TYR A 321 26.45 -14.41 17.04
CA TYR A 321 25.39 -15.11 16.31
C TYR A 321 24.05 -14.68 16.91
N ASP A 322 23.27 -13.91 16.15
CA ASP A 322 22.02 -13.30 16.59
C ASP A 322 20.84 -14.16 16.12
N PHE A 323 20.01 -14.64 17.05
CA PHE A 323 18.81 -15.41 16.73
C PHE A 323 17.59 -14.55 16.42
N LEU A 324 17.76 -13.22 16.44
CA LEU A 324 16.72 -12.23 16.20
C LEU A 324 15.55 -12.39 17.17
N ARG A 325 14.43 -11.69 16.94
CA ARG A 325 13.33 -11.63 17.91
C ARG A 325 12.65 -12.98 18.13
N GLY A 326 12.03 -13.14 19.29
CA GLY A 326 11.36 -14.35 19.74
C GLY A 326 12.21 -15.15 20.72
N ASN A 327 11.60 -15.59 21.82
CA ASN A 327 12.21 -16.41 22.87
C ASN A 327 11.86 -17.90 22.72
N GLU A 328 11.82 -18.44 21.51
CA GLU A 328 11.53 -19.86 21.30
C GLU A 328 12.55 -20.75 22.03
N GLU A 329 12.06 -21.75 22.76
CA GLU A 329 12.85 -22.57 23.70
C GLU A 329 14.12 -23.16 23.08
N TYR A 330 14.07 -23.55 21.80
CA TYR A 330 15.22 -24.16 21.12
C TYR A 330 16.43 -23.21 21.01
N LYS A 331 16.21 -21.88 20.94
CA LYS A 331 17.28 -20.88 20.86
C LYS A 331 18.17 -20.94 22.11
N TYR A 332 17.57 -21.18 23.28
CA TYR A 332 18.27 -21.25 24.56
C TYR A 332 19.21 -22.46 24.70
N SER A 333 19.04 -23.47 23.84
CA SER A 333 19.96 -24.61 23.82
C SER A 333 21.38 -24.24 23.35
N PHE A 334 21.56 -23.04 22.77
CA PHE A 334 22.83 -22.53 22.24
C PHE A 334 23.57 -21.56 23.16
N GLY A 335 23.22 -21.48 24.45
CA GLY A 335 23.95 -20.63 25.41
C GLY A 335 23.75 -19.13 25.15
N VAL A 336 22.55 -18.76 24.71
CA VAL A 336 22.20 -17.37 24.37
C VAL A 336 22.13 -16.47 25.61
N LYS A 337 22.44 -15.19 25.39
CA LYS A 337 22.06 -14.06 26.21
C LYS A 337 20.85 -13.38 25.56
N GLU A 338 20.22 -12.46 26.29
CA GLU A 338 19.02 -11.76 25.81
C GLU A 338 19.26 -10.27 25.66
N ARG A 339 18.70 -9.69 24.60
CA ARG A 339 18.45 -8.26 24.46
C ARG A 339 16.95 -8.01 24.39
N ARG A 340 16.55 -6.77 24.67
CA ARG A 340 15.17 -6.35 24.53
C ARG A 340 15.00 -5.35 23.41
N ILE A 341 13.88 -5.50 22.73
CA ILE A 341 13.36 -4.59 21.71
C ILE A 341 12.24 -3.76 22.33
N GLN A 342 12.11 -2.50 21.92
CA GLN A 342 11.04 -1.60 22.32
C GLN A 342 10.30 -1.04 21.11
N HIS A 343 8.99 -0.89 21.27
CA HIS A 343 8.11 -0.20 20.34
C HIS A 343 7.46 0.97 21.07
N ILE A 344 7.75 2.18 20.63
CA ILE A 344 7.29 3.42 21.21
C ILE A 344 6.52 4.20 20.15
N VAL A 345 5.33 4.66 20.51
CA VAL A 345 4.56 5.56 19.65
C VAL A 345 4.63 6.96 20.26
N VAL A 346 5.15 7.89 19.48
CA VAL A 346 5.17 9.32 19.82
C VAL A 346 3.93 9.98 19.23
N LYS A 347 3.20 10.76 20.04
CA LYS A 347 1.99 11.47 19.63
C LYS A 347 2.01 12.90 20.15
N TYR A 348 1.34 13.80 19.43
CA TYR A 348 1.08 15.15 19.93
C TYR A 348 0.02 15.11 21.04
N LYS A 349 0.28 15.79 22.16
CA LYS A 349 -0.73 16.00 23.20
C LYS A 349 -1.86 16.88 22.68
N ASN A 350 -3.09 16.55 23.08
CA ASN A 350 -4.29 17.34 22.78
C ASN A 350 -4.56 17.59 21.28
N CYS A 351 -3.94 16.82 20.38
CA CYS A 351 -4.17 16.96 18.95
C CYS A 351 -5.50 16.29 18.58
N GLN A 352 -6.57 17.09 18.50
CA GLN A 352 -7.87 16.60 18.04
C GLN A 352 -7.88 16.30 16.54
N ASN A 353 -7.03 17.01 15.76
CA ASN A 353 -6.97 16.88 14.32
C ASN A 353 -5.80 16.00 13.91
N ARG A 354 -6.10 14.92 13.18
CA ARG A 354 -5.05 14.09 12.60
C ARG A 354 -4.38 14.85 11.45
N LYS A 355 -3.05 14.86 11.45
CA LYS A 355 -2.21 15.51 10.43
C LYS A 355 -2.03 14.58 9.24
N TRP A 356 -1.99 15.17 8.05
CA TRP A 356 -1.87 14.48 6.77
C TRP A 356 -0.72 15.06 5.95
N ASP A 357 0.20 14.20 5.52
CA ASP A 357 1.34 14.54 4.68
C ASP A 357 0.96 14.54 3.21
N VAL A 358 1.12 15.72 2.58
CA VAL A 358 0.72 15.97 1.18
C VAL A 358 1.45 15.07 0.17
N ARG A 359 2.60 14.50 0.54
CA ARG A 359 3.32 13.55 -0.32
C ARG A 359 2.51 12.28 -0.60
N THR A 360 1.53 11.96 0.25
CA THR A 360 0.62 10.81 0.08
C THR A 360 -0.64 11.14 -0.75
N LEU A 361 -0.77 12.37 -1.26
CA LEU A 361 -1.94 12.82 -2.04
C LEU A 361 -2.30 11.90 -3.21
N PRO A 362 -1.36 11.43 -4.06
CA PRO A 362 -1.71 10.54 -5.17
C PRO A 362 -2.38 9.23 -4.71
N LEU A 363 -1.91 8.67 -3.58
CA LEU A 363 -2.50 7.47 -3.00
C LEU A 363 -3.87 7.75 -2.38
N ALA A 364 -4.03 8.88 -1.67
CA ALA A 364 -5.31 9.30 -1.10
C ALA A 364 -6.37 9.52 -2.18
N PHE A 365 -6.00 10.16 -3.29
CA PHE A 365 -6.88 10.32 -4.45
C PHE A 365 -7.28 8.97 -5.04
N HIS A 366 -6.33 8.05 -5.23
CA HIS A 366 -6.62 6.70 -5.73
C HIS A 366 -7.64 5.97 -4.84
N LEU A 367 -7.44 5.97 -3.52
CA LEU A 367 -8.37 5.35 -2.56
C LEU A 367 -9.74 6.04 -2.59
N THR A 368 -9.77 7.37 -2.65
CA THR A 368 -11.02 8.15 -2.75
C THR A 368 -11.85 7.75 -3.97
N VAL A 369 -11.21 7.61 -5.13
CA VAL A 369 -11.88 7.15 -6.36
C VAL A 369 -12.36 5.71 -6.22
N GLN A 370 -11.60 4.83 -5.55
CA GLN A 370 -12.06 3.46 -5.28
C GLN A 370 -13.31 3.44 -4.39
N HIS A 371 -13.35 4.25 -3.33
CA HIS A 371 -14.55 4.39 -2.49
C HIS A 371 -15.74 4.90 -3.30
N HIS A 372 -15.53 5.88 -4.17
CA HIS A 372 -16.59 6.42 -5.01
C HIS A 372 -17.14 5.35 -5.96
N ARG A 373 -16.27 4.56 -6.60
CA ARG A 373 -16.66 3.43 -7.47
C ARG A 373 -17.38 2.32 -6.70
N ALA A 374 -17.01 2.10 -5.44
CA ALA A 374 -17.67 1.15 -4.54
C ALA A 374 -18.96 1.69 -3.91
N ASN A 375 -19.45 2.86 -4.34
CA ASN A 375 -20.63 3.56 -3.81
C ASN A 375 -20.54 3.89 -2.30
N GLN A 376 -19.32 4.00 -1.76
CA GLN A 376 -19.06 4.41 -0.38
C GLN A 376 -19.02 5.95 -0.31
N LEU A 377 -20.17 6.58 -0.56
CA LEU A 377 -20.27 8.03 -0.82
C LEU A 377 -19.73 8.90 0.32
N THR A 378 -19.98 8.56 1.58
CA THR A 378 -19.46 9.31 2.73
C THR A 378 -17.94 9.33 2.75
N LYS A 379 -17.29 8.18 2.52
CA LYS A 379 -15.82 8.09 2.50
C LYS A 379 -15.22 8.86 1.33
N ALA A 380 -15.83 8.71 0.16
CA ALA A 380 -15.39 9.40 -1.05
C ALA A 380 -15.54 10.92 -0.91
N GLU A 381 -16.66 11.40 -0.36
CA GLU A 381 -16.87 12.82 -0.08
C GLU A 381 -15.79 13.37 0.85
N GLN A 382 -15.57 12.71 1.99
CA GLN A 382 -14.56 13.14 2.96
C GLN A 382 -13.16 13.17 2.33
N GLY A 383 -12.80 12.14 1.57
CA GLY A 383 -11.51 12.07 0.87
C GLY A 383 -11.32 13.20 -0.15
N TYR A 384 -12.31 13.44 -1.01
CA TYR A 384 -12.23 14.55 -1.97
C TYR A 384 -12.15 15.92 -1.28
N ARG A 385 -12.92 16.13 -0.20
CA ARG A 385 -12.88 17.40 0.54
C ARG A 385 -11.50 17.66 1.13
N GLN A 386 -10.88 16.66 1.77
CA GLN A 386 -9.53 16.80 2.31
C GLN A 386 -8.48 17.03 1.22
N ILE A 387 -8.58 16.36 0.07
CA ILE A 387 -7.69 16.63 -1.07
C ILE A 387 -7.80 18.08 -1.50
N LEU A 388 -9.01 18.64 -1.56
CA LEU A 388 -9.25 20.04 -1.94
C LEU A 388 -8.90 21.06 -0.85
N GLU A 389 -8.80 20.65 0.42
CA GLU A 389 -8.26 21.50 1.49
C GLU A 389 -6.76 21.74 1.31
N VAL A 390 -6.03 20.74 0.80
CA VAL A 390 -4.59 20.83 0.52
C VAL A 390 -4.31 21.43 -0.86
N GLU A 391 -5.02 20.96 -1.88
CA GLU A 391 -4.86 21.37 -3.27
C GLU A 391 -6.22 21.79 -3.84
N SER A 392 -6.59 23.06 -3.59
CA SER A 392 -7.92 23.59 -3.93
C SER A 392 -8.24 23.58 -5.43
N ASN A 393 -7.23 23.52 -6.29
CA ASN A 393 -7.35 23.46 -7.74
C ASN A 393 -7.15 22.02 -8.30
N HIS A 394 -7.12 20.99 -7.46
CA HIS A 394 -6.99 19.61 -7.92
C HIS A 394 -8.17 19.22 -8.81
N SER A 395 -7.89 19.11 -10.11
CA SER A 395 -8.94 19.07 -11.14
C SER A 395 -9.80 17.81 -11.08
N GLU A 396 -9.19 16.66 -10.84
CA GLU A 396 -9.89 15.38 -10.74
C GLU A 396 -10.71 15.26 -9.45
N ALA A 397 -10.23 15.82 -8.33
CA ALA A 397 -10.97 15.86 -7.08
C ALA A 397 -12.19 16.80 -7.18
N LEU A 398 -12.04 17.98 -7.79
CA LEU A 398 -13.16 18.88 -8.11
C LEU A 398 -14.23 18.18 -8.96
N TYR A 399 -13.79 17.47 -10.02
CA TYR A 399 -14.69 16.69 -10.86
C TYR A 399 -15.40 15.57 -10.08
N GLY A 400 -14.63 14.75 -9.36
CA GLY A 400 -15.15 13.61 -8.61
C GLY A 400 -16.14 14.02 -7.54
N LEU A 401 -15.82 15.06 -6.76
CA LEU A 401 -16.72 15.62 -5.76
C LEU A 401 -17.96 16.25 -6.41
N GLY A 402 -17.80 16.97 -7.52
CA GLY A 402 -18.94 17.55 -8.25
C GLY A 402 -19.93 16.48 -8.73
N VAL A 403 -19.43 15.39 -9.29
CA VAL A 403 -20.26 14.24 -9.69
C VAL A 403 -20.92 13.57 -8.48
N LEU A 404 -20.19 13.41 -7.37
CA LEU A 404 -20.73 12.83 -6.13
C LEU A 404 -21.84 13.70 -5.52
N MET A 405 -21.63 15.02 -5.45
CA MET A 405 -22.64 15.97 -4.96
C MET A 405 -23.92 15.90 -5.79
N ARG A 406 -23.80 15.79 -7.12
CA ARG A 406 -24.95 15.58 -8.01
C ARG A 406 -25.68 14.27 -7.70
N GLN A 407 -24.95 13.17 -7.45
CA GLN A 407 -25.55 11.88 -7.08
C GLN A 407 -26.33 11.97 -5.75
N LYS A 408 -25.85 12.77 -4.79
CA LYS A 408 -26.54 13.04 -3.52
C LYS A 408 -27.72 14.04 -3.64
N GLY A 409 -27.95 14.62 -4.82
CA GLY A 409 -28.95 15.68 -5.00
C GLY A 409 -28.51 17.08 -4.55
N GLU A 410 -27.25 17.26 -4.14
CA GLU A 410 -26.67 18.54 -3.74
C GLU A 410 -26.25 19.38 -4.96
N TYR A 411 -27.23 19.78 -5.76
CA TYR A 411 -27.00 20.36 -7.08
C TYR A 411 -26.24 21.69 -7.08
N GLN A 412 -26.51 22.57 -6.11
CA GLN A 412 -25.80 23.86 -6.01
C GLN A 412 -24.31 23.66 -5.72
N THR A 413 -23.98 22.74 -4.81
CA THR A 413 -22.60 22.39 -4.49
C THR A 413 -21.91 21.77 -5.71
N ALA A 414 -22.59 20.85 -6.40
CA ALA A 414 -22.08 20.24 -7.63
C ALA A 414 -21.77 21.29 -8.72
N GLU A 415 -22.67 22.25 -8.94
CA GLU A 415 -22.48 23.32 -9.91
C GLU A 415 -21.25 24.16 -9.59
N ASN A 416 -21.11 24.59 -8.33
CA ASN A 416 -19.98 25.40 -7.89
C ASN A 416 -18.65 24.66 -8.09
N LEU A 417 -18.59 23.37 -7.76
CA LEU A 417 -17.38 22.55 -7.96
C LEU A 417 -17.02 22.39 -9.45
N LEU A 418 -18.01 22.16 -10.31
CA LEU A 418 -17.79 22.03 -11.76
C LEU A 418 -17.39 23.38 -12.39
N LYS A 419 -17.97 24.50 -11.94
CA LYS A 419 -17.55 25.85 -12.35
C LYS A 419 -16.13 26.18 -11.90
N ASN A 420 -15.76 25.81 -10.67
CA ASN A 420 -14.38 25.95 -10.19
C ASN A 420 -13.41 25.11 -11.04
N LEU A 421 -13.78 23.88 -11.39
CA LEU A 421 -12.99 23.07 -12.31
C LEU A 421 -12.83 23.75 -13.67
N LEU A 422 -13.86 24.41 -14.20
CA LEU A 422 -13.76 25.17 -15.45
C LEU A 422 -12.91 26.44 -15.31
N GLN A 423 -12.76 27.01 -14.12
CA GLN A 423 -11.79 28.08 -13.90
C GLN A 423 -10.35 27.57 -13.98
N VAL A 424 -10.09 26.36 -13.46
CA VAL A 424 -8.77 25.71 -13.51
C VAL A 424 -8.47 25.15 -14.91
N GLN A 425 -9.48 24.55 -15.55
CA GLN A 425 -9.41 23.91 -16.86
C GLN A 425 -10.58 24.39 -17.76
N PRO A 426 -10.48 25.57 -18.40
CA PRO A 426 -11.56 26.17 -19.19
C PRO A 426 -12.13 25.29 -20.30
N ASN A 427 -11.31 24.41 -20.88
CA ASN A 427 -11.71 23.52 -21.98
C ASN A 427 -11.99 22.08 -21.50
N SER A 428 -12.31 21.89 -20.23
CA SER A 428 -12.58 20.56 -19.67
C SER A 428 -13.93 20.03 -20.16
N ILE A 429 -13.90 19.22 -21.22
CA ILE A 429 -15.08 18.61 -21.84
C ILE A 429 -15.88 17.79 -20.81
N LYS A 430 -15.20 17.01 -19.95
CA LYS A 430 -15.86 16.24 -18.89
C LYS A 430 -16.62 17.14 -17.91
N ALA A 431 -16.07 18.29 -17.55
CA ALA A 431 -16.69 19.22 -16.63
C ALA A 431 -17.91 19.91 -17.27
N LEU A 432 -17.77 20.40 -18.50
CA LEU A 432 -18.87 20.98 -19.27
C LEU A 432 -20.00 19.96 -19.47
N PHE A 433 -19.67 18.73 -19.88
CA PHE A 433 -20.67 17.69 -20.07
C PHE A 433 -21.41 17.35 -18.77
N SER A 434 -20.69 17.21 -17.65
CA SER A 434 -21.33 17.00 -16.35
C SER A 434 -22.15 18.20 -15.87
N LEU A 435 -21.75 19.43 -16.18
CA LEU A 435 -22.49 20.64 -15.87
C LEU A 435 -23.79 20.73 -16.71
N GLY A 436 -23.73 20.40 -18.00
CA GLY A 436 -24.90 20.30 -18.86
C GLY A 436 -25.90 19.26 -18.35
N ASN A 437 -25.41 18.08 -17.96
CA ASN A 437 -26.24 17.05 -17.33
C ASN A 437 -26.88 17.54 -16.02
N LEU A 438 -26.12 18.27 -15.19
CA LEU A 438 -26.61 18.83 -13.94
C LEU A 438 -27.75 19.84 -14.18
N TYR A 439 -27.60 20.75 -15.15
CA TYR A 439 -28.65 21.69 -15.52
C TYR A 439 -29.90 20.98 -16.06
N GLN A 440 -29.72 19.95 -16.89
CA GLN A 440 -30.82 19.14 -17.38
C GLN A 440 -31.58 18.43 -16.26
N THR A 441 -30.89 17.85 -15.27
CA THR A 441 -31.52 17.22 -14.10
C THR A 441 -32.38 18.22 -13.33
N GLN A 442 -31.89 19.46 -13.17
CA GLN A 442 -32.60 20.57 -12.51
C GLN A 442 -33.73 21.19 -13.35
N GLY A 443 -33.86 20.82 -14.64
CA GLY A 443 -34.84 21.43 -15.55
C GLY A 443 -34.42 22.81 -16.09
N LEU A 444 -33.16 23.21 -15.88
CA LEU A 444 -32.54 24.41 -16.45
C LEU A 444 -32.11 24.12 -17.90
N LEU A 445 -33.11 23.91 -18.76
CA LEU A 445 -32.90 23.35 -20.09
C LEU A 445 -32.14 24.31 -21.03
N SER A 446 -32.31 25.62 -20.87
CA SER A 446 -31.61 26.61 -21.69
C SER A 446 -30.10 26.59 -21.41
N GLU A 447 -29.74 26.54 -20.14
CA GLU A 447 -28.37 26.46 -19.64
C GLU A 447 -27.72 25.12 -20.03
N ALA A 448 -28.48 24.02 -19.96
CA ALA A 448 -28.04 22.72 -20.45
C ALA A 448 -27.70 22.75 -21.95
N ILE A 449 -28.58 23.32 -22.78
CA ILE A 449 -28.37 23.48 -24.22
C ILE A 449 -27.13 24.31 -24.52
N GLU A 450 -26.96 25.45 -23.85
CA GLU A 450 -25.77 26.30 -24.03
C GLU A 450 -24.50 25.52 -23.67
N THR A 451 -24.52 24.80 -22.55
CA THR A 451 -23.36 24.04 -22.08
C THR A 451 -23.03 22.87 -23.02
N TYR A 452 -24.01 22.14 -23.54
CA TYR A 452 -23.77 21.09 -24.53
C TYR A 452 -23.25 21.64 -25.87
N ASN A 453 -23.71 22.82 -26.29
CA ASN A 453 -23.14 23.49 -27.46
C ASN A 453 -21.66 23.86 -27.24
N GLN A 454 -21.27 24.27 -26.03
CA GLN A 454 -19.85 24.46 -25.69
C GLN A 454 -19.06 23.15 -25.78
N VAL A 455 -19.61 22.03 -25.30
CA VAL A 455 -19.00 20.69 -25.48
C VAL A 455 -18.80 20.39 -26.96
N LEU A 456 -19.82 20.62 -27.80
CA LEU A 456 -19.76 20.34 -29.24
C LEU A 456 -18.83 21.30 -30.00
N ALA A 457 -18.67 22.53 -29.53
CA ALA A 457 -17.68 23.46 -30.08
C ALA A 457 -16.24 22.97 -29.84
N LEU A 458 -15.97 22.36 -28.68
CA LEU A 458 -14.67 21.79 -28.33
C LEU A 458 -14.46 20.39 -28.92
N GLN A 459 -15.52 19.58 -28.98
CA GLN A 459 -15.53 18.22 -29.47
C GLN A 459 -16.73 17.99 -30.41
N PRO A 460 -16.60 18.31 -31.72
CA PRO A 460 -17.69 18.22 -32.68
C PRO A 460 -18.23 16.82 -32.94
N ASN A 461 -17.51 15.78 -32.52
CA ASN A 461 -17.88 14.38 -32.65
C ASN A 461 -18.36 13.74 -31.33
N ALA A 462 -18.72 14.55 -30.33
CA ALA A 462 -19.23 14.05 -29.05
C ALA A 462 -20.68 13.53 -29.19
N ILE A 463 -20.83 12.23 -29.50
CA ILE A 463 -22.13 11.56 -29.71
C ILE A 463 -23.08 11.76 -28.53
N ALA A 464 -22.59 11.56 -27.29
CA ALA A 464 -23.39 11.74 -26.08
C ALA A 464 -23.87 13.20 -25.90
N ALA A 465 -23.08 14.19 -26.33
CA ALA A 465 -23.47 15.59 -26.27
C ALA A 465 -24.60 15.91 -27.26
N TYR A 466 -24.56 15.36 -28.47
CA TYR A 466 -25.68 15.48 -29.40
C TYR A 466 -26.95 14.81 -28.87
N ASN A 467 -26.85 13.61 -28.28
CA ASN A 467 -28.00 12.94 -27.68
C ASN A 467 -28.62 13.78 -26.54
N ASN A 468 -27.81 14.26 -25.60
CA ASN A 468 -28.32 15.00 -24.44
C ASN A 468 -28.81 16.40 -24.81
N LEU A 469 -28.18 17.05 -25.80
CA LEU A 469 -28.67 18.29 -26.41
C LEU A 469 -30.04 18.07 -27.06
N GLY A 470 -30.18 17.00 -27.85
CA GLY A 470 -31.45 16.62 -28.46
C GLY A 470 -32.54 16.40 -27.41
N TYR A 471 -32.21 15.71 -26.32
CA TYR A 471 -33.13 15.46 -25.22
C TYR A 471 -33.56 16.75 -24.51
N ALA A 472 -32.63 17.69 -24.26
CA ALA A 472 -32.96 18.98 -23.68
C ALA A 472 -33.87 19.83 -24.60
N LEU A 473 -33.60 19.83 -25.92
CA LEU A 473 -34.43 20.52 -26.93
C LEU A 473 -35.84 19.91 -27.01
N GLN A 474 -35.92 18.58 -26.93
CA GLN A 474 -37.18 17.84 -26.90
C GLN A 474 -38.03 18.24 -25.69
N GLN A 475 -37.42 18.36 -24.51
CA GLN A 475 -38.12 18.80 -23.29
C GLN A 475 -38.62 20.25 -23.38
N LEU A 476 -38.01 21.09 -24.21
CA LEU A 476 -38.50 22.44 -24.55
C LEU A 476 -39.52 22.45 -25.71
N GLY A 477 -39.88 21.29 -26.27
CA GLY A 477 -40.80 21.18 -27.41
C GLY A 477 -40.20 21.60 -28.75
N LYS A 478 -38.87 21.75 -28.86
CA LYS A 478 -38.16 22.04 -30.11
C LYS A 478 -37.85 20.74 -30.86
N TRP A 479 -38.90 20.10 -31.36
CA TRP A 479 -38.82 18.71 -31.83
C TRP A 479 -37.96 18.53 -33.08
N GLU A 480 -38.00 19.46 -34.03
CA GLU A 480 -37.19 19.40 -35.25
C GLU A 480 -35.69 19.51 -34.95
N ASP A 481 -35.30 20.44 -34.08
CA ASP A 481 -33.91 20.62 -33.66
C ASP A 481 -33.41 19.39 -32.87
N ALA A 482 -34.26 18.80 -32.04
CA ALA A 482 -33.95 17.56 -31.33
C ALA A 482 -33.69 16.39 -32.30
N ILE A 483 -34.56 16.21 -33.30
CA ILE A 483 -34.38 15.18 -34.34
C ILE A 483 -33.09 15.39 -35.12
N ALA A 484 -32.72 16.65 -35.43
CA ALA A 484 -31.46 16.95 -36.09
C ALA A 484 -30.24 16.55 -35.23
N CYS A 485 -30.30 16.79 -33.91
CA CYS A 485 -29.25 16.38 -33.00
C CYS A 485 -29.11 14.84 -32.93
N TYR A 486 -30.21 14.11 -32.77
CA TYR A 486 -30.17 12.64 -32.78
C TYR A 486 -29.70 12.08 -34.12
N GLN A 487 -30.09 12.72 -35.24
CA GLN A 487 -29.60 12.35 -36.56
C GLN A 487 -28.08 12.53 -36.65
N LYS A 488 -27.53 13.61 -36.09
CA LYS A 488 -26.07 13.80 -36.01
C LYS A 488 -25.38 12.75 -35.14
N ALA A 489 -25.97 12.38 -34.00
CA ALA A 489 -25.47 11.27 -33.20
C ALA A 489 -25.43 9.94 -33.99
N LEU A 490 -26.48 9.65 -34.77
CA LEU A 490 -26.57 8.45 -35.61
C LEU A 490 -25.65 8.49 -36.85
N GLU A 491 -25.38 9.67 -37.41
CA GLU A 491 -24.39 9.82 -38.48
C GLU A 491 -22.97 9.50 -37.98
N LEU A 492 -22.65 9.89 -36.74
CA LEU A 492 -21.37 9.60 -36.11
C LEU A 492 -21.27 8.16 -35.60
N GLN A 493 -22.39 7.63 -35.08
CA GLN A 493 -22.49 6.27 -34.57
C GLN A 493 -23.85 5.64 -34.95
N PRO A 494 -23.90 4.90 -36.08
CA PRO A 494 -25.14 4.32 -36.59
C PRO A 494 -25.83 3.32 -35.67
N ASP A 495 -25.10 2.71 -34.73
CA ASP A 495 -25.60 1.71 -33.76
C ASP A 495 -25.92 2.32 -32.38
N CYS A 496 -26.02 3.65 -32.27
CA CYS A 496 -26.40 4.33 -31.04
C CYS A 496 -27.90 4.15 -30.74
N ILE A 497 -28.25 3.06 -30.05
CA ILE A 497 -29.64 2.70 -29.69
C ILE A 497 -30.36 3.86 -28.99
N GLU A 498 -29.68 4.56 -28.09
CA GLU A 498 -30.30 5.66 -27.33
C GLU A 498 -30.72 6.82 -28.24
N ALA A 499 -29.84 7.24 -29.16
CA ALA A 499 -30.16 8.29 -30.13
C ALA A 499 -31.27 7.85 -31.10
N GLU A 500 -31.30 6.56 -31.49
CA GLU A 500 -32.35 5.99 -32.34
C GLU A 500 -33.71 6.03 -31.65
N VAL A 501 -33.78 5.56 -30.41
CA VAL A 501 -35.01 5.55 -29.60
C VAL A 501 -35.47 6.98 -29.34
N ASN A 502 -34.57 7.88 -28.94
CA ASN A 502 -34.93 9.27 -28.67
C ASN A 502 -35.45 9.99 -29.94
N LYS A 503 -34.88 9.70 -31.10
CA LYS A 503 -35.41 10.17 -32.39
C LYS A 503 -36.80 9.61 -32.67
N ALA A 504 -37.02 8.32 -32.44
CA ALA A 504 -38.32 7.69 -32.62
C ALA A 504 -39.39 8.27 -31.68
N ASN A 505 -39.03 8.55 -30.42
CA ASN A 505 -39.87 9.21 -29.43
C ASN A 505 -40.28 10.61 -29.93
N ALA A 506 -39.33 11.41 -30.43
CA ALA A 506 -39.62 12.72 -31.00
C ALA A 506 -40.53 12.65 -32.25
N LEU A 507 -40.34 11.65 -33.12
CA LEU A 507 -41.21 11.41 -34.27
C LEU A 507 -42.62 10.96 -33.86
N HIS A 508 -42.73 10.11 -32.85
CA HIS A 508 -44.01 9.64 -32.33
C HIS A 508 -44.82 10.77 -31.70
N ALA A 509 -44.19 11.64 -30.90
CA ALA A 509 -44.81 12.84 -30.35
C ALA A 509 -45.39 13.76 -31.44
N GLN A 510 -44.73 13.83 -32.60
CA GLN A 510 -45.19 14.55 -33.79
C GLN A 510 -46.16 13.77 -34.68
N ARG A 511 -46.53 12.53 -34.31
CA ARG A 511 -47.35 11.60 -35.12
C ARG A 511 -46.75 11.27 -36.50
N LYS A 512 -45.43 11.33 -36.61
CA LYS A 512 -44.65 11.03 -37.83
C LYS A 512 -44.03 9.62 -37.81
N LEU A 513 -44.18 8.86 -36.72
CA LEU A 513 -43.71 7.48 -36.60
C LEU A 513 -44.77 6.48 -37.10
N SER A 514 -44.43 5.66 -38.10
CA SER A 514 -45.34 4.67 -38.68
C SER A 514 -45.76 3.60 -37.65
N PRO A 515 -47.02 3.11 -37.68
CA PRO A 515 -47.51 2.08 -36.76
C PRO A 515 -46.61 0.84 -36.69
N ASP A 516 -46.11 0.35 -37.84
CA ASP A 516 -45.24 -0.83 -37.90
C ASP A 516 -43.93 -0.69 -37.12
N LYS A 517 -43.47 0.56 -36.88
CA LYS A 517 -42.25 0.85 -36.11
C LYS A 517 -42.54 1.09 -34.63
N GLN A 518 -43.77 1.41 -34.25
CA GLN A 518 -44.13 1.73 -32.86
C GLN A 518 -43.92 0.53 -31.94
N ALA A 519 -44.30 -0.68 -32.37
CA ALA A 519 -44.08 -1.89 -31.58
C ALA A 519 -42.59 -2.15 -31.29
N HIS A 520 -41.72 -1.93 -32.28
CA HIS A 520 -40.27 -2.10 -32.12
C HIS A 520 -39.68 -1.10 -31.11
N TYR A 521 -39.99 0.20 -31.27
CA TYR A 521 -39.47 1.23 -30.35
C TYR A 521 -40.13 1.19 -28.97
N ALA A 522 -41.34 0.65 -28.83
CA ALA A 522 -41.94 0.40 -27.52
C ALA A 522 -41.06 -0.55 -26.68
N VAL A 523 -40.59 -1.65 -27.26
CA VAL A 523 -39.70 -2.61 -26.58
C VAL A 523 -38.37 -1.96 -26.21
N LEU A 524 -37.74 -1.24 -27.14
CA LEU A 524 -36.46 -0.57 -26.87
C LEU A 524 -36.57 0.51 -25.78
N ASN A 525 -37.66 1.26 -25.74
CA ASN A 525 -37.94 2.20 -24.65
C ASN A 525 -38.04 1.47 -23.30
N ASN A 526 -38.74 0.33 -23.23
CA ASN A 526 -38.81 -0.47 -22.00
C ASN A 526 -37.42 -0.95 -21.55
N ASP A 527 -36.58 -1.40 -22.48
CA ASP A 527 -35.21 -1.84 -22.19
C ASP A 527 -34.31 -0.71 -21.69
N LEU A 528 -34.40 0.48 -22.29
CA LEU A 528 -33.70 1.67 -21.79
C LEU A 528 -34.21 2.10 -20.42
N GLY A 529 -35.53 2.04 -20.18
CA GLY A 529 -36.11 2.26 -18.86
C GLY A 529 -35.55 1.32 -17.80
N ASN A 530 -35.41 0.03 -18.13
CA ASN A 530 -34.78 -0.96 -17.25
C ASN A 530 -33.32 -0.63 -16.93
N LYS A 531 -32.55 -0.18 -17.93
CA LYS A 531 -31.16 0.27 -17.72
C LYS A 531 -31.10 1.49 -16.80
N CYS A 532 -31.95 2.49 -17.01
CA CYS A 532 -32.03 3.68 -16.15
C CYS A 532 -32.41 3.31 -14.71
N LYS A 533 -33.38 2.41 -14.53
CA LYS A 533 -33.78 1.90 -13.21
C LYS A 533 -32.62 1.20 -12.49
N GLN A 534 -31.85 0.37 -13.20
CA GLN A 534 -30.70 -0.34 -12.62
C GLN A 534 -29.61 0.61 -12.09
N VAL A 535 -29.47 1.81 -12.66
CA VAL A 535 -28.50 2.83 -12.23
C VAL A 535 -29.11 3.90 -11.31
N GLY A 536 -30.37 3.74 -10.89
CA GLY A 536 -31.07 4.65 -9.97
C GLY A 536 -31.60 5.94 -10.60
N ASP A 537 -31.58 6.08 -11.93
CA ASP A 537 -32.20 7.23 -12.62
C ASP A 537 -33.69 6.99 -12.85
N PHE A 538 -34.47 7.04 -11.77
CA PHE A 538 -35.89 6.73 -11.80
C PHE A 538 -36.70 7.73 -12.63
N LYS A 539 -36.31 9.01 -12.66
CA LYS A 539 -37.00 10.04 -13.46
C LYS A 539 -36.92 9.72 -14.96
N THR A 540 -35.73 9.38 -15.45
CA THR A 540 -35.54 9.01 -16.85
C THR A 540 -36.16 7.64 -17.15
N ALA A 541 -36.06 6.68 -16.22
CA ALA A 541 -36.70 5.37 -16.36
C ALA A 541 -38.21 5.48 -16.56
N ILE A 542 -38.89 6.28 -15.72
CA ILE A 542 -40.32 6.57 -15.82
C ILE A 542 -40.66 7.15 -17.21
N ALA A 543 -39.88 8.12 -17.68
CA ALA A 543 -40.11 8.73 -18.99
C ALA A 543 -40.02 7.69 -20.12
N TYR A 544 -39.03 6.80 -20.09
CA TYR A 544 -38.91 5.73 -21.08
C TYR A 544 -40.06 4.73 -21.02
N TYR A 545 -40.50 4.29 -19.82
CA TYR A 545 -41.66 3.40 -19.73
C TYR A 545 -42.96 4.06 -20.22
N GLN A 546 -43.15 5.36 -19.94
CA GLN A 546 -44.30 6.10 -20.45
C GLN A 546 -44.29 6.18 -21.98
N GLN A 547 -43.12 6.43 -22.61
CA GLN A 547 -42.99 6.39 -24.07
C GLN A 547 -43.31 5.00 -24.62
N SER A 548 -42.81 3.95 -23.96
CA SER A 548 -43.10 2.55 -24.33
C SER A 548 -44.61 2.26 -24.37
N ILE A 549 -45.33 2.61 -23.30
CA ILE A 549 -46.78 2.40 -23.18
C ILE A 549 -47.55 3.25 -24.21
N SER A 550 -47.09 4.48 -24.50
CA SER A 550 -47.74 5.34 -25.49
C SER A 550 -47.67 4.77 -26.92
N MET A 551 -46.58 4.05 -27.24
CA MET A 551 -46.38 3.43 -28.54
C MET A 551 -47.05 2.05 -28.64
N ASN A 552 -47.10 1.30 -27.55
CA ASN A 552 -47.77 0.00 -27.49
C ASN A 552 -48.45 -0.21 -26.12
N PRO A 553 -49.74 0.15 -25.99
CA PRO A 553 -50.48 -0.01 -24.75
C PRO A 553 -50.61 -1.46 -24.26
N ASP A 554 -50.49 -2.45 -25.17
CA ASP A 554 -50.64 -3.88 -24.84
C ASP A 554 -49.34 -4.50 -24.32
N LEU A 555 -48.22 -3.75 -24.26
CA LEU A 555 -46.95 -4.22 -23.72
C LEU A 555 -46.99 -4.26 -22.19
N ALA A 556 -47.52 -5.36 -21.64
CA ALA A 556 -47.72 -5.56 -20.20
C ALA A 556 -46.44 -5.37 -19.36
N GLU A 557 -45.27 -5.75 -19.90
CA GLU A 557 -43.98 -5.59 -19.21
C GLU A 557 -43.66 -4.12 -18.90
N ALA A 558 -43.96 -3.20 -19.82
CA ALA A 558 -43.71 -1.77 -19.63
C ALA A 558 -44.62 -1.16 -18.56
N GLN A 559 -45.88 -1.58 -18.50
CA GLN A 559 -46.82 -1.18 -17.45
C GLN A 559 -46.37 -1.67 -16.08
N TYR A 560 -45.99 -2.95 -16.00
CA TYR A 560 -45.45 -3.56 -14.78
C TYR A 560 -44.18 -2.83 -14.30
N ASN A 561 -43.23 -2.58 -15.20
CA ASN A 561 -41.99 -1.89 -14.86
C ASN A 561 -42.20 -0.44 -14.40
N LEU A 562 -43.17 0.27 -15.01
CA LEU A 562 -43.56 1.61 -14.59
C LEU A 562 -44.16 1.62 -13.18
N GLU A 563 -45.04 0.66 -12.87
CA GLU A 563 -45.65 0.55 -11.54
C GLU A 563 -44.60 0.28 -10.46
N ILE A 564 -43.66 -0.64 -10.72
CA ILE A 564 -42.56 -0.95 -9.79
C ILE A 564 -41.68 0.29 -9.54
N VAL A 565 -41.25 1.00 -10.58
CA VAL A 565 -40.34 2.14 -10.39
C VAL A 565 -41.02 3.31 -9.67
N LEU A 566 -42.33 3.50 -9.85
CA LEU A 566 -43.10 4.51 -9.11
C LEU A 566 -43.21 4.16 -7.61
N LEU A 567 -43.37 2.87 -7.28
CA LEU A 567 -43.37 2.38 -5.90
C LEU A 567 -41.99 2.52 -5.24
N GLU A 568 -40.90 2.25 -5.98
CA GLU A 568 -39.53 2.41 -5.49
C GLU A 568 -39.18 3.89 -5.27
N ASN A 569 -39.50 4.76 -6.24
CA ASN A 569 -39.26 6.20 -6.17
C ASN A 569 -40.04 6.88 -5.02
N SER A 570 -41.23 6.39 -4.69
CA SER A 570 -42.02 6.93 -3.56
C SER A 570 -41.46 6.53 -2.18
N ARG A 571 -40.70 5.43 -2.07
CA ARG A 571 -40.05 5.01 -0.82
C ARG A 571 -38.80 5.83 -0.51
N GLU A 572 -38.04 6.24 -1.53
CA GLU A 572 -36.85 7.10 -1.35
C GLU A 572 -37.20 8.54 -0.94
N VAL A 573 -38.39 9.05 -1.32
CA VAL A 573 -38.85 10.40 -0.91
C VAL A 573 -39.32 10.44 0.56
N CYS A 574 -39.57 9.27 1.17
CA CYS A 574 -40.07 9.12 2.54
C CYS A 574 -38.99 8.72 3.58
N THR A 575 -37.76 8.48 3.16
CA THR A 575 -36.58 8.18 4.00
C THR A 575 -35.58 9.31 3.91
#